data_AF-A0A061J0K0-F1
#
_entry.id   AF-A0A061J0K0-F1
#
_cell.length_a   1.000
_cell.length_b   1.000
_cell.length_c   1.000
_cell.angle_alpha   90.00
_cell.angle_beta   90.00
_cell.angle_gamma   90.00
#
_symmetry.space_group_name_H-M   'P 1'
#
loop_
_entity.id
_entity.type
_entity.pdbx_description
1 polymer ?
#
loop_
_entity_poly.entity_id
_entity_poly.type
_entity_poly.pdbx_seq_one_letter_code
_entity_poly.pdbx_strand_id
1 'polypeptide(L)'
;MPGALERRKREGKLKHQLLLLLLLLLLLLYNSYKRRAEVNMTHSRNILPDDPTPHHYKITILPDFDAFLFTGHVDIRLTAKQSQKSITLHCNELSFVKVSLTSAGNPSVVETIPAESILLDASEMKATFLLQTPFIGEAVLSIDYTGEINDRLAGFYRSKCTVKGKECCIGTTQFEPVDARRAIPCWDEPAIKAVFEMIITAPSNMLVLSNMPHRHKEEVGDKIRWTFYPTPKMSTYLLAWAIGELLNTLSAALKKHMGWKMDSPRTRLCVFLRLEGKRPKASLPWTLPARCCPSTVS
;
A
#
# COMPACT_ATOMS: atom_id res chain seq x y z
N MET A 1 25.39 -74.69 2.20
CA MET A 1 24.44 -73.57 2.35
C MET A 1 25.16 -72.21 2.40
N PRO A 2 25.57 -71.65 1.25
CA PRO A 2 26.36 -70.40 1.21
C PRO A 2 25.53 -69.09 1.22
N GLY A 3 24.22 -69.13 0.99
CA GLY A 3 23.40 -67.92 0.81
C GLY A 3 23.09 -67.10 2.08
N ALA A 4 23.19 -67.67 3.27
CA ALA A 4 22.83 -66.99 4.52
C ALA A 4 23.91 -65.98 4.99
N LEU A 5 25.19 -66.30 4.76
CA LEU A 5 26.31 -65.45 5.18
C LEU A 5 26.45 -64.21 4.27
N GLU A 6 26.21 -64.38 2.97
CA GLU A 6 26.18 -63.27 2.01
C GLU A 6 25.02 -62.30 2.26
N ARG A 7 23.83 -62.81 2.62
CA ARG A 7 22.68 -61.96 2.99
C ARG A 7 22.99 -61.12 4.23
N ARG A 8 23.59 -61.71 5.28
CA ARG A 8 24.01 -60.95 6.48
C ARG A 8 25.06 -59.88 6.17
N LYS A 9 26.01 -60.17 5.27
CA LYS A 9 27.00 -59.17 4.81
C LYS A 9 26.36 -58.02 4.02
N ARG A 10 25.40 -58.31 3.15
CA ARG A 10 24.65 -57.29 2.38
C ARG A 10 23.76 -56.43 3.29
N GLU A 11 23.08 -57.04 4.26
CA GLU A 11 22.28 -56.32 5.27
C GLU A 11 23.15 -55.41 6.14
N GLY A 12 24.34 -55.86 6.56
CA GLY A 12 25.28 -55.03 7.31
C GLY A 12 25.78 -53.83 6.51
N LYS A 13 26.09 -54.02 5.22
CA LYS A 13 26.51 -52.94 4.32
C LYS A 13 25.38 -51.93 4.06
N LEU A 14 24.14 -52.41 3.92
CA LEU A 14 22.96 -51.56 3.75
C LEU A 14 22.67 -50.73 5.00
N LYS A 15 22.72 -51.34 6.19
CA LYS A 15 22.56 -50.63 7.48
C LYS A 15 23.63 -49.55 7.67
N HIS A 16 24.87 -49.83 7.30
CA HIS A 16 25.97 -48.87 7.37
C HIS A 16 25.76 -47.69 6.40
N GLN A 17 25.29 -47.95 5.17
CA GLN A 17 24.95 -46.89 4.22
C GLN A 17 23.78 -46.02 4.68
N LEU A 18 22.74 -46.63 5.26
CA LEU A 18 21.61 -45.90 5.85
C LEU A 18 22.05 -45.02 7.03
N LEU A 19 22.96 -45.50 7.89
CA LEU A 19 23.49 -44.72 9.00
C LEU A 19 24.30 -43.51 8.51
N LEU A 20 25.12 -43.70 7.47
CA LEU A 20 25.90 -42.61 6.85
C LEU A 20 24.99 -41.56 6.20
N LEU A 21 23.92 -41.97 5.52
CA LEU A 21 22.94 -41.06 4.93
C LEU A 21 22.18 -40.28 6.01
N LEU A 22 21.82 -40.92 7.12
CA LEU A 22 21.16 -40.27 8.25
C LEU A 22 22.07 -39.23 8.90
N LEU A 23 23.35 -39.56 9.13
CA LEU A 23 24.35 -38.64 9.67
C LEU A 23 24.58 -37.45 8.75
N LEU A 24 24.64 -37.66 7.43
CA LEU A 24 24.75 -36.59 6.44
C LEU A 24 23.52 -35.67 6.47
N LEU A 25 22.32 -36.24 6.56
CA LEU A 25 21.07 -35.48 6.68
C LEU A 25 21.05 -34.63 7.96
N LEU A 26 21.45 -35.20 9.10
CA LEU A 26 21.54 -34.48 10.37
C LEU A 26 22.58 -33.36 10.32
N LEU A 27 23.71 -33.57 9.64
CA LEU A 27 24.70 -32.52 9.39
C LEU A 27 24.17 -31.40 8.50
N LEU A 28 23.42 -31.74 7.45
CA LEU A 28 22.77 -30.76 6.59
C LEU A 28 21.69 -29.96 7.33
N LEU A 29 20.90 -30.63 8.17
CA LEU A 29 19.90 -30.00 9.04
C LEU A 29 20.54 -29.13 10.12
N TYR A 30 21.65 -29.57 10.71
CA TYR A 30 22.40 -28.77 11.67
C TYR A 30 23.03 -27.53 11.00
N ASN A 31 23.60 -27.68 9.80
CA ASN A 31 24.13 -26.57 9.04
C ASN A 31 23.05 -25.61 8.55
N SER A 32 21.84 -26.09 8.23
CA SER A 32 20.71 -25.22 7.89
C SER A 32 20.17 -24.49 9.12
N TYR A 33 20.07 -25.17 10.27
CA TYR A 33 19.72 -24.56 11.55
C TYR A 33 20.74 -23.50 11.98
N LYS A 34 22.04 -23.82 11.92
CA LYS A 34 23.12 -22.90 12.29
C LYS A 34 23.15 -21.67 11.38
N ARG A 35 22.99 -21.83 10.06
CA ARG A 35 22.82 -20.69 9.14
C ARG A 35 21.62 -19.83 9.51
N ARG A 36 20.49 -20.45 9.87
CA ARG A 36 19.27 -19.74 10.27
C ARG A 36 19.43 -19.00 11.61
N ALA A 37 20.22 -19.56 12.54
CA ALA A 37 20.54 -18.92 13.82
C ALA A 37 21.54 -17.76 13.66
N GLU A 38 22.54 -17.89 12.77
CA GLU A 38 23.52 -16.82 12.48
C GLU A 38 22.88 -15.63 11.76
N VAL A 39 21.89 -15.87 10.87
CA VAL A 39 21.10 -14.79 10.24
C VAL A 39 20.27 -14.00 11.28
N ASN A 40 19.88 -14.61 12.39
CA ASN A 40 19.04 -13.97 13.42
C ASN A 40 19.82 -13.09 14.43
N MET A 41 21.16 -13.01 14.36
CA MET A 41 21.98 -12.24 15.33
C MET A 41 22.46 -10.87 14.85
N THR A 42 22.06 -10.41 13.66
CA THR A 42 22.18 -8.99 13.29
C THR A 42 20.79 -8.38 13.31
N HIS A 43 20.48 -7.56 14.31
CA HIS A 43 19.26 -6.73 14.30
C HIS A 43 19.48 -5.58 13.29
N SER A 44 19.57 -5.91 12.01
CA SER A 44 19.56 -4.91 10.94
C SER A 44 18.17 -4.28 10.94
N ARG A 45 18.12 -2.95 11.03
CA ARG A 45 16.85 -2.22 10.95
C ARG A 45 16.14 -2.59 9.64
N ASN A 46 14.86 -2.96 9.72
CA ASN A 46 14.03 -3.25 8.55
C ASN A 46 13.72 -1.94 7.79
N ILE A 47 14.71 -1.47 7.04
CA ILE A 47 14.69 -0.23 6.24
C ILE A 47 14.94 -0.61 4.78
N LEU A 48 14.45 0.20 3.85
CA LEU A 48 14.68 0.09 2.41
C LEU A 48 16.03 0.70 2.01
N PRO A 49 16.60 0.31 0.87
CA PRO A 49 17.73 1.02 0.31
C PRO A 49 17.40 2.50 0.02
N ASP A 50 18.37 3.40 0.20
CA ASP A 50 18.22 4.84 -0.09
C ASP A 50 18.08 5.16 -1.60
N ASP A 51 18.32 4.18 -2.47
CA ASP A 51 18.26 4.29 -3.94
C ASP A 51 17.57 3.05 -4.52
N PRO A 52 16.60 3.17 -5.44
CA PRO A 52 16.05 4.40 -5.99
C PRO A 52 15.07 5.14 -5.06
N THR A 53 14.88 6.45 -5.28
CA THR A 53 13.96 7.29 -4.50
C THR A 53 12.67 7.62 -5.26
N PRO A 54 11.48 7.46 -4.68
CA PRO A 54 10.22 7.84 -5.30
C PRO A 54 9.92 9.34 -5.12
N HIS A 55 9.21 9.91 -6.09
CA HIS A 55 8.89 11.35 -6.10
C HIS A 55 7.40 11.64 -6.37
N HIS A 56 6.72 10.78 -7.13
CA HIS A 56 5.31 10.96 -7.45
C HIS A 56 4.61 9.61 -7.58
N TYR A 57 3.44 9.50 -6.96
CA TYR A 57 2.54 8.36 -7.04
C TYR A 57 1.26 8.77 -7.72
N LYS A 58 0.90 8.11 -8.81
CA LYS A 58 -0.45 8.20 -9.39
C LYS A 58 -1.17 6.89 -9.09
N ILE A 59 -2.15 6.95 -8.21
CA ILE A 59 -2.78 5.78 -7.62
C ILE A 59 -4.23 5.72 -8.08
N THR A 60 -4.63 4.57 -8.61
CA THR A 60 -6.01 4.25 -8.97
C THR A 60 -6.53 3.13 -8.09
N ILE A 61 -7.66 3.35 -7.42
CA ILE A 61 -8.33 2.34 -6.58
C ILE A 61 -9.76 2.10 -7.09
N LEU A 62 -10.07 0.82 -7.32
CA LEU A 62 -11.41 0.32 -7.63
C LEU A 62 -11.84 -0.64 -6.50
N PRO A 63 -12.60 -0.17 -5.50
CA PRO A 63 -13.13 -1.04 -4.46
C PRO A 63 -14.31 -1.88 -4.98
N ASP A 64 -14.40 -3.10 -4.47
CA ASP A 64 -15.53 -4.01 -4.56
C ASP A 64 -16.03 -4.26 -3.12
N PHE A 65 -17.13 -3.61 -2.75
CA PHE A 65 -17.71 -3.72 -1.41
C PHE A 65 -18.56 -4.97 -1.22
N ASP A 66 -18.86 -5.73 -2.29
CA ASP A 66 -19.57 -7.00 -2.20
C ASP A 66 -18.57 -8.14 -1.91
N ALA A 67 -17.43 -8.13 -2.61
CA ALA A 67 -16.33 -9.08 -2.37
C ALA A 67 -15.39 -8.66 -1.22
N PHE A 68 -15.47 -7.41 -0.77
CA PHE A 68 -14.51 -6.77 0.14
C PHE A 68 -13.06 -6.84 -0.35
N LEU A 69 -12.88 -6.68 -1.66
CA LEU A 69 -11.59 -6.61 -2.33
C LEU A 69 -11.43 -5.25 -2.99
N PHE A 70 -10.23 -4.93 -3.44
CA PHE A 70 -10.02 -3.82 -4.35
C PHE A 70 -8.97 -4.16 -5.41
N THR A 71 -9.15 -3.57 -6.59
CA THR A 71 -8.12 -3.52 -7.62
C THR A 71 -7.39 -2.20 -7.50
N GLY A 72 -6.07 -2.27 -7.44
CA GLY A 72 -5.18 -1.13 -7.41
C GLY A 72 -4.32 -1.08 -8.67
N HIS A 73 -4.06 0.14 -9.12
CA HIS A 73 -3.02 0.43 -10.09
C HIS A 73 -2.19 1.59 -9.56
N VAL A 74 -0.87 1.51 -9.63
CA VAL A 74 0.00 2.61 -9.23
C VAL A 74 1.13 2.81 -10.23
N ASP A 75 1.27 4.05 -10.68
CA ASP A 75 2.47 4.53 -11.38
C ASP A 75 3.34 5.30 -10.40
N ILE A 76 4.53 4.79 -10.14
CA ILE A 76 5.52 5.38 -9.24
C ILE A 76 6.64 5.98 -10.08
N ARG A 77 6.73 7.31 -10.10
CA ARG A 77 7.89 8.01 -10.66
C ARG A 77 9.02 8.00 -9.64
N LEU A 78 10.18 7.50 -10.05
CA LEU A 78 11.34 7.31 -9.21
C LEU A 78 12.63 7.64 -9.96
N THR A 79 13.68 7.92 -9.19
CA THR A 79 15.01 8.25 -9.72
C THR A 79 16.05 7.35 -9.06
N ALA A 80 16.87 6.71 -9.89
CA ALA A 80 18.02 5.94 -9.48
C ALA A 80 19.32 6.74 -9.68
N LYS A 81 20.09 6.94 -8.60
CA LYS A 81 21.41 7.59 -8.64
C LYS A 81 22.50 6.63 -9.12
N GLN A 82 22.34 5.35 -8.85
CA GLN A 82 23.24 4.29 -9.28
C GLN A 82 22.50 3.30 -10.19
N SER A 83 23.25 2.46 -10.90
CA SER A 83 22.64 1.42 -11.73
C SER A 83 21.95 0.38 -10.85
N GLN A 84 20.63 0.24 -11.01
CA GLN A 84 19.79 -0.64 -10.23
C GLN A 84 19.45 -1.90 -11.02
N LYS A 85 19.66 -3.07 -10.40
CA LYS A 85 19.27 -4.38 -10.94
C LYS A 85 17.96 -4.91 -10.34
N SER A 86 17.46 -4.23 -9.32
CA SER A 86 16.24 -4.59 -8.63
C SER A 86 15.64 -3.36 -7.97
N ILE A 87 14.32 -3.40 -7.72
CA ILE A 87 13.62 -2.38 -6.95
C ILE A 87 12.93 -3.07 -5.79
N THR A 88 13.23 -2.63 -4.56
CA THR A 88 12.59 -3.15 -3.35
C THR A 88 11.70 -2.07 -2.74
N LEU A 89 10.47 -2.42 -2.40
CA LEU A 89 9.51 -1.56 -1.70
C LEU A 89 8.72 -2.33 -0.63
N HIS A 90 7.96 -1.63 0.19
CA HIS A 90 7.08 -2.26 1.16
C HIS A 90 5.75 -2.70 0.54
N CYS A 91 5.33 -3.91 0.87
CA CYS A 91 4.00 -4.42 0.56
C CYS A 91 3.57 -5.43 1.63
N ASN A 92 2.27 -5.48 1.93
CA ASN A 92 1.73 -6.47 2.84
C ASN A 92 0.32 -6.86 2.38
N GLU A 93 0.02 -8.15 2.33
CA GLU A 93 -1.30 -8.67 1.92
C GLU A 93 -1.79 -8.15 0.55
N LEU A 94 -0.86 -7.86 -0.37
CA LEU A 94 -1.15 -7.46 -1.75
C LEU A 94 -0.76 -8.58 -2.71
N SER A 95 -1.54 -8.75 -3.78
CA SER A 95 -1.24 -9.68 -4.87
C SER A 95 -0.92 -8.91 -6.14
N PHE A 96 0.26 -9.11 -6.71
CA PHE A 96 0.67 -8.45 -7.94
C PHE A 96 0.09 -9.16 -9.17
N VAL A 97 -0.55 -8.41 -10.04
CA VAL A 97 -1.14 -8.89 -11.30
C VAL A 97 -0.19 -8.64 -12.46
N LYS A 98 0.36 -7.43 -12.53
CA LYS A 98 1.30 -7.03 -13.58
C LYS A 98 2.25 -5.98 -13.02
N VAL A 99 3.53 -6.12 -13.35
CA VAL A 99 4.57 -5.16 -12.98
C VAL A 99 5.38 -4.82 -14.22
N SER A 100 5.63 -3.54 -14.44
CA SER A 100 6.50 -3.09 -15.52
C SER A 100 7.28 -1.85 -15.16
N LEU A 101 8.48 -1.72 -15.72
CA LEU A 101 9.34 -0.56 -15.58
C LEU A 101 9.52 0.12 -16.94
N THR A 102 9.31 1.44 -16.97
CA THR A 102 9.61 2.26 -18.15
C THR A 102 10.70 3.28 -17.78
N SER A 103 11.89 3.15 -18.37
CA SER A 103 12.98 4.11 -18.15
C SER A 103 12.78 5.37 -19.00
N ALA A 104 12.97 6.55 -18.42
CA ALA A 104 12.80 7.82 -19.14
C ALA A 104 13.83 8.00 -20.27
N GLY A 105 15.00 7.36 -20.16
CA GLY A 105 16.01 7.37 -21.23
C GLY A 105 15.60 6.57 -22.47
N ASN A 106 14.60 5.69 -22.36
CA ASN A 106 14.07 4.92 -23.48
C ASN A 106 12.57 4.63 -23.29
N PRO A 107 11.70 5.65 -23.40
CA PRO A 107 10.29 5.56 -23.01
C PRO A 107 9.47 4.60 -23.88
N SER A 108 9.98 4.25 -25.07
CA SER A 108 9.34 3.28 -25.97
C SER A 108 9.55 1.83 -25.54
N VAL A 109 10.48 1.55 -24.62
CA VAL A 109 10.78 0.21 -24.13
C VAL A 109 10.19 0.07 -22.73
N VAL A 110 9.15 -0.75 -22.64
CA VAL A 110 8.52 -1.14 -21.38
C VAL A 110 9.03 -2.52 -20.99
N GLU A 111 9.84 -2.60 -19.94
CA GLU A 111 10.27 -3.87 -19.37
C GLU A 111 9.14 -4.46 -18.54
N THR A 112 8.57 -5.59 -18.96
CA THR A 112 7.61 -6.34 -18.14
C THR A 112 8.37 -7.25 -17.19
N ILE A 113 8.11 -7.14 -15.89
CA ILE A 113 8.74 -7.96 -14.86
C ILE A 113 7.86 -9.20 -14.66
N PRO A 114 8.36 -10.40 -14.98
CA PRO A 114 7.56 -11.61 -14.89
C PRO A 114 7.39 -12.04 -13.42
N ALA A 115 6.33 -12.80 -13.12
CA ALA A 115 5.94 -13.13 -11.75
C ALA A 115 7.05 -13.86 -10.98
N GLU A 116 7.82 -14.72 -11.63
CA GLU A 116 8.98 -15.44 -11.06
C GLU A 116 10.15 -14.51 -10.67
N SER A 117 10.18 -13.29 -11.20
CA SER A 117 11.16 -12.25 -10.86
C SER A 117 10.68 -11.34 -9.72
N ILE A 118 9.54 -11.65 -9.10
CA ILE A 118 8.99 -10.93 -7.96
C ILE A 118 9.24 -11.76 -6.69
N LEU A 119 10.15 -11.28 -5.84
CA LEU A 119 10.48 -11.91 -4.58
C LEU A 119 9.70 -11.25 -3.45
N LEU A 120 8.87 -12.02 -2.74
CA LEU A 120 8.08 -11.55 -1.61
C LEU A 120 8.73 -12.00 -0.29
N ASP A 121 8.99 -11.04 0.59
CA ASP A 121 9.41 -11.28 1.97
C ASP A 121 8.27 -10.89 2.91
N ALA A 122 7.51 -11.88 3.35
CA ALA A 122 6.37 -11.68 4.25
C ALA A 122 6.79 -11.26 5.67
N SER A 123 7.99 -11.66 6.13
CA SER A 123 8.50 -11.28 7.45
C SER A 123 8.86 -9.79 7.51
N GLU A 124 9.50 -9.30 6.46
CA GLU A 124 9.94 -7.91 6.36
C GLU A 124 8.89 -7.01 5.69
N MET A 125 7.80 -7.59 5.18
CA MET A 125 6.74 -6.92 4.41
C MET A 125 7.30 -6.15 3.22
N LYS A 126 8.10 -6.84 2.39
CA LYS A 126 8.79 -6.28 1.23
C LYS A 126 8.52 -7.09 -0.03
N ALA A 127 8.49 -6.40 -1.16
CA ALA A 127 8.59 -7.00 -2.48
C ALA A 127 9.85 -6.48 -3.16
N THR A 128 10.60 -7.40 -3.79
CA THR A 128 11.74 -7.07 -4.63
C THR A 128 11.45 -7.51 -6.05
N PHE A 129 11.47 -6.56 -6.97
CA PHE A 129 11.31 -6.78 -8.40
C PHE A 129 12.70 -6.88 -9.04
N LEU A 130 13.05 -8.04 -9.58
CA LEU A 130 14.31 -8.23 -10.29
C LEU A 130 14.18 -7.74 -11.73
N LEU A 131 15.17 -6.97 -12.18
CA LEU A 131 15.18 -6.36 -13.50
C LEU A 131 16.06 -7.17 -14.46
N GLN A 132 15.58 -7.36 -15.67
CA GLN A 132 16.36 -7.93 -16.77
C GLN A 132 17.40 -6.92 -17.26
N THR A 133 17.01 -5.66 -17.40
CA THR A 133 17.91 -4.58 -17.81
C THR A 133 18.14 -3.63 -16.63
N PRO A 134 19.39 -3.46 -16.17
CA PRO A 134 19.67 -2.48 -15.14
C PRO A 134 19.29 -1.08 -15.61
N PHE A 135 18.65 -0.28 -14.76
CA PHE A 135 18.29 1.10 -15.07
C PHE A 135 19.06 2.09 -14.20
N ILE A 136 19.19 3.33 -14.68
CA ILE A 136 19.76 4.46 -13.97
C ILE A 136 19.01 5.73 -14.40
N GLY A 137 18.86 6.70 -13.51
CA GLY A 137 18.09 7.93 -13.75
C GLY A 137 16.59 7.75 -13.50
N GLU A 138 15.79 8.55 -14.19
CA GLU A 138 14.33 8.59 -14.04
C GLU A 138 13.65 7.36 -14.65
N ALA A 139 12.68 6.80 -13.93
CA ALA A 139 11.83 5.72 -14.43
C ALA A 139 10.42 5.78 -13.83
N VAL A 140 9.50 5.05 -14.45
CA VAL A 140 8.14 4.82 -13.95
C VAL A 140 7.97 3.33 -13.69
N LEU A 141 7.79 2.97 -12.42
CA LEU A 141 7.38 1.63 -12.01
C LEU A 141 5.85 1.58 -11.97
N SER A 142 5.26 0.78 -12.85
CA SER A 142 3.82 0.59 -12.96
C SER A 142 3.43 -0.77 -12.40
N ILE A 143 2.45 -0.80 -11.50
CA ILE A 143 2.05 -2.00 -10.76
C ILE A 143 0.52 -2.10 -10.77
N ASP A 144 0.00 -3.16 -11.38
CA ASP A 144 -1.37 -3.63 -11.21
C ASP A 144 -1.40 -4.66 -10.08
N TYR A 145 -2.31 -4.50 -9.13
CA TYR A 145 -2.37 -5.34 -7.95
C TYR A 145 -3.79 -5.45 -7.39
N THR A 146 -4.00 -6.40 -6.49
CA THR A 146 -5.23 -6.54 -5.71
C THR A 146 -4.92 -6.59 -4.22
N GLY A 147 -5.90 -6.22 -3.40
CA GLY A 147 -5.82 -6.31 -1.96
C GLY A 147 -7.20 -6.45 -1.31
N GLU A 148 -7.21 -6.65 0.01
CA GLU A 148 -8.43 -6.80 0.79
C GLU A 148 -8.86 -5.46 1.43
N ILE A 149 -10.16 -5.16 1.39
CA ILE A 149 -10.77 -4.15 2.25
C ILE A 149 -11.05 -4.80 3.61
N ASN A 150 -10.02 -4.93 4.45
CA ASN A 150 -10.03 -5.74 5.69
C ASN A 150 -10.92 -5.13 6.80
N ASP A 151 -11.08 -5.81 7.94
CA ASP A 151 -11.86 -5.33 9.10
C ASP A 151 -11.03 -5.03 10.36
N ARG A 152 -9.72 -4.77 10.20
CA ARG A 152 -8.75 -4.66 11.30
C ARG A 152 -8.41 -3.22 11.69
N LEU A 153 -9.20 -2.24 11.23
CA LEU A 153 -8.98 -0.80 11.46
C LEU A 153 -7.58 -0.30 11.05
N ALA A 154 -6.95 -0.97 10.07
CA ALA A 154 -5.60 -0.69 9.60
C ALA A 154 -5.53 -0.88 8.09
N GLY A 155 -4.67 -0.12 7.41
CA GLY A 155 -4.59 -0.13 5.96
C GLY A 155 -5.88 0.44 5.34
N PHE A 156 -6.34 -0.15 4.24
CA PHE A 156 -7.66 0.14 3.68
C PHE A 156 -8.67 -0.86 4.25
N TYR A 157 -9.59 -0.39 5.08
CA TYR A 157 -10.49 -1.23 5.87
C TYR A 157 -11.95 -0.81 5.76
N ARG A 158 -12.86 -1.72 6.14
CA ARG A 158 -14.31 -1.56 6.09
C ARG A 158 -14.93 -1.28 7.47
N SER A 159 -15.67 -0.19 7.53
CA SER A 159 -16.72 0.19 8.46
C SER A 159 -18.09 -0.47 8.19
N LYS A 160 -18.50 -1.57 8.85
CA LYS A 160 -19.89 -2.07 8.72
C LYS A 160 -20.86 -1.29 9.58
N CYS A 161 -22.04 -1.02 9.03
CA CYS A 161 -22.94 -0.05 9.61
C CYS A 161 -24.41 -0.37 9.26
N THR A 162 -25.37 -0.10 10.14
CA THR A 162 -26.81 -0.21 9.81
C THR A 162 -27.48 1.15 9.86
N VAL A 163 -28.14 1.57 8.76
CA VAL A 163 -28.88 2.84 8.63
C VAL A 163 -30.31 2.54 8.24
N LYS A 164 -31.28 2.94 9.07
CA LYS A 164 -32.72 2.71 8.84
C LYS A 164 -33.06 1.24 8.51
N GLY A 165 -32.36 0.29 9.15
CA GLY A 165 -32.52 -1.15 8.92
C GLY A 165 -31.80 -1.71 7.68
N LYS A 166 -31.14 -0.87 6.86
CA LYS A 166 -30.30 -1.30 5.74
C LYS A 166 -28.83 -1.35 6.16
N GLU A 167 -28.13 -2.43 5.86
CA GLU A 167 -26.67 -2.48 6.03
C GLU A 167 -25.98 -1.55 5.01
N CYS A 168 -24.99 -0.82 5.50
CA CYS A 168 -24.13 0.09 4.78
C CYS A 168 -22.68 -0.25 5.10
N CYS A 169 -21.80 -0.01 4.14
CA CYS A 169 -20.36 -0.20 4.29
C CYS A 169 -19.66 1.12 3.97
N ILE A 170 -18.65 1.46 4.77
CA ILE A 170 -17.74 2.57 4.51
C ILE A 170 -16.34 1.97 4.34
N GLY A 171 -15.67 2.23 3.24
CA GLY A 171 -14.24 1.97 3.11
C GLY A 171 -13.45 3.19 3.56
N THR A 172 -12.47 3.03 4.45
CA THR A 172 -11.62 4.14 4.90
C THR A 172 -10.21 3.66 5.20
N THR A 173 -9.26 4.58 5.26
CA THR A 173 -7.84 4.28 5.48
C THR A 173 -7.36 4.67 6.88
N GLN A 174 -6.48 3.86 7.46
CA GLN A 174 -5.64 4.20 8.60
C GLN A 174 -4.24 3.66 8.33
N PHE A 175 -3.29 4.55 8.00
CA PHE A 175 -1.94 4.15 7.58
C PHE A 175 -0.86 4.39 8.62
N GLU A 176 -1.10 5.26 9.61
CA GLU A 176 -0.13 5.46 10.68
C GLU A 176 -0.11 4.24 11.62
N PRO A 177 1.07 3.67 11.91
CA PRO A 177 2.41 4.14 11.49
C PRO A 177 2.94 3.57 10.17
N VAL A 178 2.60 2.33 9.80
CA VAL A 178 3.25 1.58 8.68
C VAL A 178 2.26 0.71 7.89
N ASP A 179 1.00 1.13 7.78
CA ASP A 179 -0.05 0.33 7.15
C ASP A 179 -0.41 0.81 5.73
N ALA A 180 0.26 1.84 5.19
CA ALA A 180 0.08 2.22 3.79
C ALA A 180 0.44 1.06 2.84
N ARG A 181 1.46 0.28 3.22
CA ARG A 181 1.89 -0.95 2.52
C ARG A 181 0.82 -2.04 2.37
N ARG A 182 -0.29 -1.96 3.12
CA ARG A 182 -1.46 -2.86 2.98
C ARG A 182 -2.46 -2.42 1.92
N ALA A 183 -2.34 -1.18 1.46
CA ALA A 183 -3.24 -0.62 0.45
C ALA A 183 -2.52 -0.28 -0.85
N ILE A 184 -1.22 0.06 -0.77
CA ILE A 184 -0.40 0.48 -1.92
C ILE A 184 1.01 -0.09 -1.75
N PRO A 185 1.60 -0.73 -2.78
CA PRO A 185 3.02 -1.08 -2.76
C PRO A 185 3.86 0.21 -2.84
N CYS A 186 4.62 0.55 -1.80
CA CYS A 186 5.26 1.86 -1.70
C CYS A 186 6.50 1.89 -0.78
N TRP A 187 7.27 2.99 -0.81
CA TRP A 187 8.32 3.27 0.17
C TRP A 187 7.68 3.84 1.44
N ASP A 188 7.09 2.93 2.21
CA ASP A 188 6.35 3.22 3.44
C ASP A 188 7.25 3.53 4.65
N GLU A 189 8.06 4.58 4.52
CA GLU A 189 8.93 5.11 5.58
C GLU A 189 8.71 6.63 5.73
N PRO A 190 8.54 7.17 6.95
CA PRO A 190 8.18 8.57 7.15
C PRO A 190 9.16 9.59 6.52
N ALA A 191 10.44 9.24 6.42
CA ALA A 191 11.48 10.09 5.83
C ALA A 191 11.34 10.22 4.30
N ILE A 192 10.71 9.24 3.64
CA ILE A 192 10.57 9.16 2.19
C ILE A 192 9.25 9.83 1.81
N LYS A 193 9.35 11.09 1.36
CA LYS A 193 8.18 11.90 0.99
C LYS A 193 8.00 11.99 -0.52
N ALA A 194 6.76 11.96 -0.97
CA ALA A 194 6.38 12.08 -2.38
C ALA A 194 5.09 12.89 -2.55
N VAL A 195 4.75 13.19 -3.80
CA VAL A 195 3.46 13.73 -4.21
C VAL A 195 2.51 12.57 -4.53
N PHE A 196 1.25 12.66 -4.12
CA PHE A 196 0.23 11.65 -4.38
C PHE A 196 -0.92 12.24 -5.21
N GLU A 197 -1.24 11.60 -6.32
CA GLU A 197 -2.42 11.89 -7.15
C GLU A 197 -3.37 10.69 -7.07
N MET A 198 -4.52 10.89 -6.43
CA MET A 198 -5.51 9.84 -6.22
C MET A 198 -6.59 9.85 -7.30
N ILE A 199 -6.92 8.66 -7.79
CA ILE A 199 -8.04 8.36 -8.67
C ILE A 199 -8.83 7.21 -8.03
N ILE A 200 -10.13 7.39 -7.83
CA ILE A 200 -10.97 6.37 -7.20
C ILE A 200 -12.24 6.20 -8.03
N THR A 201 -12.54 4.98 -8.44
CA THR A 201 -13.78 4.68 -9.18
C THR A 201 -14.71 3.88 -8.28
N ALA A 202 -15.80 4.50 -7.82
CA ALA A 202 -16.72 3.93 -6.84
C ALA A 202 -18.18 3.96 -7.35
N PRO A 203 -19.09 3.14 -6.80
CA PRO A 203 -20.51 3.20 -7.13
C PRO A 203 -21.08 4.62 -7.08
N SER A 204 -21.95 4.97 -8.02
CA SER A 204 -22.49 6.33 -8.20
C SER A 204 -23.27 6.86 -6.98
N ASN A 205 -23.79 5.96 -6.13
CA ASN A 205 -24.47 6.31 -4.88
C ASN A 205 -23.51 6.59 -3.70
N MET A 206 -22.19 6.45 -3.87
CA MET A 206 -21.20 6.66 -2.81
C MET A 206 -20.46 8.00 -2.97
N LEU A 207 -20.22 8.67 -1.84
CA LEU A 207 -19.30 9.81 -1.76
C LEU A 207 -17.87 9.30 -1.64
N VAL A 208 -16.94 9.94 -2.36
CA VAL A 208 -15.50 9.69 -2.25
C VAL A 208 -14.80 10.93 -1.73
N LEU A 209 -13.98 10.76 -0.70
CA LEU A 209 -13.13 11.78 -0.10
C LEU A 209 -11.67 11.33 -0.16
N SER A 210 -10.76 12.30 -0.26
CA SER A 210 -9.31 12.10 -0.13
C SER A 210 -8.67 13.37 0.44
N ASN A 211 -7.34 13.41 0.55
CA ASN A 211 -6.59 14.54 1.11
C ASN A 211 -6.86 15.86 0.38
N MET A 212 -6.95 15.80 -0.95
CA MET A 212 -7.13 16.96 -1.81
C MET A 212 -8.57 17.06 -2.31
N PRO A 213 -9.04 18.24 -2.76
CA PRO A 213 -10.34 18.34 -3.42
C PRO A 213 -10.35 17.56 -4.75
N HIS A 214 -11.51 17.06 -5.14
CA HIS A 214 -11.66 16.45 -6.46
C HIS A 214 -11.53 17.53 -7.55
N ARG A 215 -10.74 17.24 -8.57
CA ARG A 215 -10.54 18.07 -9.77
C ARG A 215 -11.54 17.73 -10.86
N HIS A 216 -11.89 16.45 -10.99
CA HIS A 216 -12.75 15.96 -12.07
C HIS A 216 -13.58 14.76 -11.60
N LYS A 217 -14.76 14.62 -12.19
CA LYS A 217 -15.64 13.46 -12.06
C LYS A 217 -16.07 13.02 -13.44
N GLU A 218 -16.04 11.72 -13.65
CA GLU A 218 -16.43 11.07 -14.90
C GLU A 218 -17.36 9.90 -14.58
N GLU A 219 -18.47 9.78 -15.32
CA GLU A 219 -19.34 8.61 -15.24
C GLU A 219 -18.71 7.45 -16.02
N VAL A 220 -18.62 6.28 -15.38
CA VAL A 220 -18.01 5.07 -15.94
C VAL A 220 -18.98 3.92 -15.68
N GLY A 221 -19.95 3.74 -16.59
CA GLY A 221 -21.05 2.80 -16.39
C GLY A 221 -21.95 3.23 -15.23
N ASP A 222 -22.11 2.36 -14.23
CA ASP A 222 -22.87 2.61 -12.99
C ASP A 222 -22.03 3.25 -11.87
N LYS A 223 -20.75 3.53 -12.15
CA LYS A 223 -19.76 4.09 -11.22
C LYS A 223 -19.40 5.53 -11.59
N ILE A 224 -18.80 6.23 -10.64
CA ILE A 224 -18.18 7.54 -10.85
C ILE A 224 -16.68 7.42 -10.56
N ARG A 225 -15.86 7.88 -11.50
CA ARG A 225 -14.42 8.06 -11.32
C ARG A 225 -14.14 9.46 -10.80
N TRP A 226 -13.55 9.54 -9.62
CA TRP A 226 -13.13 10.77 -8.96
C TRP A 226 -11.62 10.93 -9.12
N THR A 227 -11.21 12.04 -9.76
CA THR A 227 -9.79 12.41 -9.86
C THR A 227 -9.52 13.57 -8.93
N PHE A 228 -8.55 13.43 -8.04
CA PHE A 228 -8.17 14.44 -7.05
C PHE A 228 -6.97 15.28 -7.51
N TYR A 229 -6.84 16.50 -6.98
CA TYR A 229 -5.61 17.27 -7.18
C TYR A 229 -4.41 16.55 -6.53
N PRO A 230 -3.18 16.69 -7.08
CA PRO A 230 -1.98 16.18 -6.43
C PRO A 230 -1.76 16.82 -5.05
N THR A 231 -1.30 16.04 -4.08
CA THR A 231 -0.94 16.53 -2.74
C THR A 231 0.34 17.39 -2.78
N PRO A 232 0.59 18.21 -1.76
CA PRO A 232 1.96 18.61 -1.42
C PRO A 232 2.84 17.39 -1.13
N LYS A 233 4.16 17.58 -1.13
CA LYS A 233 5.12 16.53 -0.77
C LYS A 233 4.90 16.11 0.69
N MET A 234 4.48 14.87 0.91
CA MET A 234 4.15 14.33 2.24
C MET A 234 4.56 12.86 2.37
N SER A 235 4.48 12.31 3.57
CA SER A 235 4.80 10.91 3.86
C SER A 235 3.58 10.00 3.59
N THR A 236 3.83 8.72 3.31
CA THR A 236 2.79 7.71 2.98
C THR A 236 1.71 7.57 4.05
N TYR A 237 2.08 7.62 5.33
CA TYR A 237 1.15 7.43 6.44
C TYR A 237 0.05 8.52 6.55
N LEU A 238 0.23 9.67 5.89
CA LEU A 238 -0.75 10.76 5.84
C LEU A 238 -1.76 10.62 4.69
N LEU A 239 -1.51 9.70 3.75
CA LEU A 239 -2.43 9.46 2.65
C LEU A 239 -3.74 8.92 3.19
N ALA A 240 -4.86 9.44 2.70
CA ALA A 240 -6.17 9.07 3.19
C ALA A 240 -7.22 9.09 2.09
N TRP A 241 -8.17 8.16 2.18
CA TRP A 241 -9.44 8.23 1.47
C TRP A 241 -10.56 7.59 2.28
N ALA A 242 -11.79 8.03 1.98
CA ALA A 242 -13.01 7.46 2.53
C ALA A 242 -14.08 7.35 1.43
N ILE A 243 -14.79 6.23 1.41
CA ILE A 243 -15.78 5.88 0.39
C ILE A 243 -17.02 5.33 1.09
N GLY A 244 -18.19 5.94 0.85
CA GLY A 244 -19.45 5.43 1.39
C GLY A 244 -20.62 6.39 1.25
N GLU A 245 -21.80 5.98 1.71
CA GLU A 245 -22.99 6.82 1.75
C GLU A 245 -22.90 7.84 2.91
N LEU A 246 -22.22 8.96 2.66
CA LEU A 246 -21.94 10.02 3.64
C LEU A 246 -22.82 11.25 3.39
N LEU A 247 -23.30 11.88 4.47
CA LEU A 247 -23.91 13.21 4.40
C LEU A 247 -22.84 14.28 4.50
N ASN A 248 -22.89 15.24 3.59
CA ASN A 248 -22.25 16.52 3.81
C ASN A 248 -23.12 17.36 4.75
N THR A 249 -22.52 17.89 5.79
CA THR A 249 -23.09 19.03 6.51
C THR A 249 -22.21 20.22 6.16
N LEU A 250 -22.67 21.07 5.24
CA LEU A 250 -21.96 22.30 4.92
C LEU A 250 -22.38 23.37 5.93
N SER A 251 -21.45 23.81 6.78
CA SER A 251 -21.49 25.15 7.33
C SER A 251 -20.20 25.86 6.92
N ALA A 252 -20.33 26.88 6.07
CA ALA A 252 -19.20 27.71 5.72
C ALA A 252 -18.84 28.57 6.94
N ALA A 253 -17.82 28.16 7.70
CA ALA A 253 -17.21 29.05 8.67
C ALA A 253 -16.42 30.14 7.90
N LEU A 254 -17.12 31.20 7.49
CA LEU A 254 -16.53 32.42 6.93
C LEU A 254 -15.87 33.21 8.06
N LYS A 255 -14.61 32.89 8.42
CA LYS A 255 -13.81 33.81 9.23
C LYS A 255 -13.26 34.91 8.31
N LYS A 256 -13.91 36.08 8.33
CA LYS A 256 -13.35 37.33 7.80
C LYS A 256 -12.26 37.77 8.78
N HIS A 257 -11.02 37.83 8.33
CA HIS A 257 -9.90 38.30 9.14
C HIS A 257 -10.12 39.79 9.44
N MET A 258 -10.19 40.15 10.73
CA MET A 258 -10.18 41.54 11.18
C MET A 258 -8.71 42.01 11.18
N GLY A 259 -8.25 42.59 10.07
CA GLY A 259 -7.07 43.45 10.12
C GLY A 259 -6.08 43.43 8.97
N TRP A 260 -6.13 42.50 7.99
CA TRP A 260 -5.11 42.44 6.92
C TRP A 260 -5.74 42.30 5.53
N LYS A 261 -5.20 43.04 4.55
CA LYS A 261 -5.68 43.12 3.17
C LYS A 261 -5.69 41.74 2.50
N MET A 262 -6.80 41.48 1.80
CA MET A 262 -7.15 40.25 1.05
C MET A 262 -6.08 39.82 0.06
N ASP A 263 -5.60 38.56 0.17
CA ASP A 263 -5.35 37.66 -0.98
C ASP A 263 -4.98 36.19 -0.62
N SER A 264 -5.41 35.64 0.52
CA SER A 264 -5.22 34.20 0.83
C SER A 264 -6.43 33.35 0.38
N PRO A 265 -6.24 32.21 -0.29
CA PRO A 265 -7.35 31.32 -0.65
C PRO A 265 -8.06 30.80 0.61
N ARG A 266 -9.40 30.92 0.61
CA ARG A 266 -10.26 30.61 1.76
C ARG A 266 -10.25 29.11 2.06
N THR A 267 -9.69 28.70 3.20
CA THR A 267 -9.79 27.32 3.69
C THR A 267 -11.25 26.95 3.99
N ARG A 268 -11.74 25.86 3.41
CA ARG A 268 -13.08 25.32 3.69
C ARG A 268 -12.96 24.15 4.66
N LEU A 269 -13.66 24.23 5.78
CA LEU A 269 -13.81 23.13 6.72
C LEU A 269 -15.15 22.42 6.47
N CYS A 270 -15.10 21.10 6.29
CA CYS A 270 -16.28 20.25 6.14
C CYS A 270 -16.19 19.11 7.15
N VAL A 271 -17.27 18.83 7.87
CA VAL A 271 -17.40 17.58 8.65
C VAL A 271 -18.39 16.71 7.90
N PHE A 272 -17.90 15.52 7.56
CA PHE A 272 -18.69 14.48 6.93
C PHE A 272 -19.21 13.56 8.02
N LEU A 273 -20.51 13.40 8.03
CA LEU A 273 -21.19 12.56 9.01
C LEU A 273 -21.88 11.44 8.28
N ARG A 274 -22.02 10.33 9.00
CA ARG A 274 -22.79 9.20 8.53
C ARG A 274 -24.27 9.58 8.42
N LEU A 275 -24.97 8.97 7.45
CA LEU A 275 -26.43 8.97 7.36
C LEU A 275 -27.03 8.24 8.57
N GLU A 276 -27.14 8.83 9.76
CA GLU A 276 -27.99 8.26 10.80
C GLU A 276 -29.39 8.89 10.75
N GLY A 277 -30.44 8.09 10.96
CA GLY A 277 -31.84 8.53 10.92
C GLY A 277 -32.24 9.59 11.96
N LYS A 278 -31.29 10.15 12.70
CA LYS A 278 -31.47 11.29 13.59
C LYS A 278 -30.54 12.40 13.09
N ARG A 279 -31.08 13.61 12.85
CA ARG A 279 -30.25 14.79 12.55
C ARG A 279 -29.15 14.87 13.61
N PRO A 280 -27.87 14.95 13.23
CA PRO A 280 -26.81 14.94 14.20
C PRO A 280 -26.93 16.17 15.11
N LYS A 281 -26.64 16.02 16.41
CA LYS A 281 -26.26 17.13 17.30
C LYS A 281 -24.89 17.66 16.85
N ALA A 282 -24.81 18.15 15.61
CA ALA A 282 -23.55 18.47 14.98
C ALA A 282 -22.94 19.75 15.55
N SER A 283 -23.68 20.58 16.30
CA SER A 283 -23.23 21.87 16.82
C SER A 283 -21.88 21.82 17.56
N LEU A 284 -21.59 20.78 18.34
CA LEU A 284 -20.32 20.62 19.06
C LEU A 284 -19.11 20.31 18.16
N PRO A 285 -19.12 19.26 17.30
CA PRO A 285 -17.96 18.91 16.45
C PRO A 285 -17.53 19.98 15.45
N TRP A 286 -18.32 21.04 15.20
CA TRP A 286 -17.89 22.19 14.38
C TRP A 286 -17.07 23.22 15.15
N THR A 287 -17.51 23.52 16.38
CA THR A 287 -17.01 24.67 17.11
C THR A 287 -15.54 24.52 17.47
N LEU A 288 -15.10 23.29 17.74
CA LEU A 288 -13.72 23.01 18.12
C LEU A 288 -12.76 23.10 16.92
N PRO A 289 -12.93 22.38 15.79
CA PRO A 289 -11.99 22.49 14.67
C PRO A 289 -11.97 23.89 14.04
N ALA A 290 -13.12 24.56 13.91
CA ALA A 290 -13.17 25.93 13.38
C ALA A 290 -12.50 26.97 14.32
N ARG A 291 -12.43 26.69 15.62
CA ARG A 291 -11.68 27.50 16.59
C ARG A 291 -10.19 27.15 16.61
N CYS A 292 -9.85 25.87 16.45
CA CYS A 292 -8.49 25.36 16.57
C CYS A 292 -7.67 25.43 15.27
N CYS A 293 -8.28 25.51 14.08
CA CYS A 293 -7.54 25.79 12.84
C CYS A 293 -7.03 27.24 12.85
N PRO A 294 -5.72 27.49 13.02
CA PRO A 294 -5.15 28.81 12.86
C PRO A 294 -5.10 29.12 11.35
N SER A 295 -5.37 30.37 10.97
CA SER A 295 -5.24 30.83 9.59
C SER A 295 -3.78 31.09 9.21
N THR A 296 -2.90 30.11 9.39
CA THR A 296 -1.46 30.26 9.10
C THR A 296 -0.87 28.95 8.60
N VAL A 297 -0.67 28.88 7.29
CA VAL A 297 0.48 28.20 6.70
C VAL A 297 1.00 29.17 5.65
N SER A 298 2.15 29.78 5.95
CA SER A 298 3.00 30.53 5.03
C SER A 298 3.54 29.63 3.94
#